data_AF-A0A376TW16-F1
#
_entry.id   AF-A0A376TW16-F1
#
_cell.length_a   1.000
_cell.length_b   1.000
_cell.length_c   1.000
_cell.angle_alpha   90.00
_cell.angle_beta   90.00
_cell.angle_gamma   90.00
#
_symmetry.space_group_name_H-M   'P 1'
#
loop_
_entity.id
_entity.type
_entity.pdbx_description
1 polymer ?
#
loop_
_entity_poly.entity_id
_entity_poly.type
_entity_poly.pdbx_seq_one_letter_code
_entity_poly.pdbx_strand_id
1 'polypeptide(L)' 'MGIPQPGGLHYPISRGLKAEQMRELLNGHYISHRKNILITGPTGSGKTWIANVLGEQACRQKNNVQY' A
#
# COMPACT_ATOMS: atom_id res chain seq x y z
N MET A 1 17.63 4.45 -18.23
CA MET A 1 18.05 4.18 -16.84
C MET A 1 16.78 4.01 -16.01
N GLY A 2 16.27 2.77 -15.92
CA GLY A 2 14.94 2.47 -15.41
C GLY A 2 14.96 2.23 -13.91
N ILE A 3 14.11 2.96 -13.18
CA ILE A 3 13.78 2.68 -11.79
C ILE A 3 13.34 1.21 -11.62
N PRO A 4 13.84 0.48 -10.62
CA PRO A 4 13.45 -0.92 -10.41
C PRO A 4 11.96 -0.99 -10.08
N GLN A 5 11.20 -1.61 -10.99
CA GLN A 5 9.81 -1.99 -10.76
C GLN A 5 9.80 -3.04 -9.63
N PRO A 6 9.01 -2.87 -8.55
CA PRO A 6 8.84 -3.91 -7.56
C PRO A 6 8.09 -5.07 -8.23
N GLY A 7 8.84 -6.04 -8.73
CA GLY A 7 8.30 -7.24 -9.37
C GLY A 7 7.39 -8.00 -8.40
N GLY A 8 6.17 -8.30 -8.85
CA GLY A 8 5.38 -9.42 -8.34
C GLY A 8 4.00 -9.12 -7.78
N LEU A 9 3.62 -7.87 -7.50
CA LEU A 9 2.25 -7.59 -7.07
C LEU A 9 1.37 -7.16 -8.24
N HIS A 10 0.52 -8.08 -8.67
CA HIS A 10 -0.60 -7.78 -9.55
C HIS A 10 -1.73 -7.19 -8.70
N TYR A 11 -1.86 -5.86 -8.68
CA TYR A 11 -2.87 -5.16 -7.87
C TYR A 11 -4.18 -5.02 -8.68
N PRO A 12 -5.28 -5.69 -8.30
CA PRO A 12 -6.55 -5.47 -8.97
C PRO A 12 -7.08 -4.06 -8.67
N ILE A 13 -7.22 -3.25 -9.73
CA ILE A 13 -7.69 -1.85 -9.72
C ILE A 13 -9.18 -1.73 -9.31
N SER A 14 -9.92 -2.86 -9.26
CA SER A 14 -11.38 -2.90 -9.17
C SER A 14 -12.02 -2.66 -7.79
N ARG A 15 -11.34 -2.02 -6.82
CA ARG A 15 -11.93 -1.80 -5.46
C ARG A 15 -12.07 -0.34 -5.04
N GLY A 16 -12.08 0.58 -6.00
CA GLY A 16 -12.31 2.01 -5.75
C GLY A 16 -11.05 2.80 -5.36
N LEU A 17 -9.89 2.16 -5.33
CA LEU A 17 -8.60 2.83 -5.16
C LEU A 17 -7.95 3.03 -6.53
N LYS A 18 -7.55 4.26 -6.85
CA LYS A 18 -6.80 4.54 -8.09
C LYS A 18 -5.42 3.89 -8.01
N ALA A 19 -4.95 3.34 -9.12
CA ALA A 19 -3.61 2.73 -9.20
C ALA A 19 -2.50 3.69 -8.75
N GLU A 20 -2.65 4.98 -9.06
CA GLU A 20 -1.73 6.04 -8.66
C GLU A 20 -1.66 6.21 -7.14
N GLN A 21 -2.81 6.22 -6.45
CA GLN A 21 -2.87 6.29 -4.99
C GLN A 21 -2.19 5.07 -4.36
N MET A 22 -2.42 3.86 -4.88
CA MET A 22 -1.68 2.67 -4.43
C MET A 22 -0.17 2.86 -4.60
N ARG A 23 0.27 3.39 -5.75
CA ARG A 23 1.69 3.61 -6.03
C ARG A 23 2.32 4.59 -5.05
N GLU A 24 1.64 5.67 -4.71
CA GLU A 24 2.09 6.63 -3.70
C GLU A 24 2.18 6.01 -2.31
N LEU A 25 1.17 5.23 -1.91
CA LEU A 25 1.18 4.53 -0.62
C LEU A 25 2.33 3.51 -0.56
N LEU A 26 2.55 2.76 -1.63
CA LEU A 26 3.62 1.76 -1.73
C LEU A 26 5.03 2.36 -1.75
N ASN A 27 5.20 3.64 -2.10
CA ASN A 27 6.47 4.34 -1.93
C ASN A 27 6.83 4.57 -0.46
N GLY A 28 5.89 4.40 0.47
CA GLY A 28 6.16 4.49 1.92
C GLY A 28 6.42 5.90 2.44
N HIS A 29 6.23 6.95 1.61
CA HIS A 29 6.46 8.34 2.03
C HIS A 29 5.62 8.73 3.24
N TYR A 30 4.41 8.17 3.39
CA TYR A 30 3.56 8.41 4.54
C TYR A 30 4.22 7.99 5.87
N ILE A 31 5.07 6.96 5.87
CA ILE A 31 5.79 6.49 7.06
C ILE A 31 6.85 7.52 7.45
N SER A 32 7.69 7.92 6.48
CA SER A 32 8.74 8.92 6.69
C SER A 32 8.19 10.29 7.12
N HIS A 33 7.06 10.70 6.55
CA HIS A 33 6.39 11.96 6.87
C HIS A 33 5.39 11.86 8.04
N ARG A 34 5.30 10.71 8.71
CA ARG A 34 4.33 10.44 9.79
C ARG A 34 2.89 10.82 9.46
N LYS A 35 2.46 10.53 8.23
CA LYS A 35 1.08 10.71 7.76
C LYS A 35 0.29 9.44 8.02
N ASN A 36 -0.82 9.56 8.74
CA ASN A 36 -1.73 8.45 9.00
C ASN A 36 -2.57 8.13 7.75
N ILE A 37 -2.85 6.85 7.54
CA ILE A 37 -3.74 6.37 6.47
C ILE A 37 -5.03 5.87 7.12
N LEU A 38 -6.16 6.39 6.67
CA LEU A 38 -7.49 5.90 7.05
C LEU A 38 -8.09 5.13 5.86
N ILE A 39 -8.38 3.84 6.04
CA ILE A 39 -8.98 2.99 5.01
C ILE A 39 -10.45 2.77 5.34
N THR A 40 -11.35 3.33 4.53
CA THR A 40 -12.81 3.25 4.71
C THR A 40 -13.51 2.59 3.52
N GLY A 41 -14.76 2.16 3.72
CA GLY A 41 -15.58 1.56 2.67
C GLY A 41 -16.44 0.38 3.18
N PRO A 42 -17.35 -0.14 2.35
CA PRO A 42 -18.23 -1.25 2.74
C PRO A 42 -17.47 -2.56 3.00
N THR A 43 -18.11 -3.51 3.67
CA THR A 43 -17.56 -4.85 3.89
C THR A 43 -17.33 -5.55 2.55
N GLY A 44 -16.26 -6.33 2.43
CA GLY A 44 -15.88 -6.98 1.16
C GLY A 44 -15.10 -6.09 0.18
N SER A 45 -14.97 -4.78 0.43
CA SER A 45 -14.22 -3.86 -0.46
C SER A 45 -12.70 -3.96 -0.38
N GLY A 46 -12.14 -4.91 0.40
CA GLY A 46 -10.70 -5.16 0.38
C GLY A 46 -9.81 -4.37 1.30
N LYS A 47 -10.37 -3.70 2.30
CA LYS A 47 -9.61 -2.87 3.24
C LYS A 47 -8.50 -3.65 3.95
N THR A 48 -8.82 -4.86 4.44
CA THR A 48 -7.85 -5.78 5.05
C THR A 48 -6.73 -6.17 4.10
N TRP A 49 -7.08 -6.39 2.82
CA TRP A 49 -6.08 -6.72 1.81
C TRP A 49 -5.11 -5.55 1.56
N ILE A 50 -5.64 -4.32 1.46
CA ILE A 50 -4.80 -3.11 1.32
C ILE A 50 -3.89 -2.95 2.54
N ALA A 51 -4.43 -3.12 3.76
CA ALA A 51 -3.64 -3.04 4.98
C ALA A 51 -2.48 -4.04 5.01
N ASN A 52 -2.73 -5.31 4.65
CA ASN A 52 -1.69 -6.33 4.56
C ASN A 52 -0.63 -6.00 3.51
N VAL A 53 -1.05 -5.54 2.33
CA VAL A 53 -0.13 -5.16 1.25
C VAL A 53 0.78 -4.00 1.68
N LEU A 54 0.23 -2.99 2.34
CA LEU A 54 1.01 -1.87 2.87
C LEU A 54 1.94 -2.32 4.00
N GLY A 55 1.49 -3.22 4.87
CA GLY A 55 2.33 -3.83 5.91
C GLY A 55 3.50 -4.62 5.33
N GLU A 56 3.25 -5.49 4.36
CA GLU A 56 4.31 -6.25 3.69
C GLU A 56 5.32 -5.33 3.00
N GLN A 57 4.84 -4.30 2.30
CA GLN A 57 5.70 -3.33 1.65
C GLN A 57 6.53 -2.52 2.67
N ALA A 58 5.93 -2.13 3.80
CA ALA A 58 6.64 -1.45 4.88
C ALA A 58 7.75 -2.34 5.47
N CYS A 59 7.50 -3.64 5.66
CA CYS A 59 8.53 -4.60 6.07
C CYS A 59 9.67 -4.70 5.05
N ARG A 60 9.36 -4.75 3.75
CA ARG A 60 10.38 -4.74 2.67
C ARG A 60 11.24 -3.48 2.68
N GLN A 61 10.66 -2.36 3.12
CA GLN A 61 11.35 -1.08 3.31
C GLN A 61 12.06 -0.96 4.67
N LYS A 62 12.17 -2.06 5.43
CA LYS A 62 12.80 -2.11 6.77
C LYS A 62 12.11 -1.24 7.83
N ASN A 63 10.81 -1.01 7.68
CA ASN A 63 10.00 -0.40 8.74
C ASN A 63 9.40 -1.48 9.66
N ASN A 64 9.15 -1.12 10.92
CA ASN A 64 8.43 -1.98 11.85
C ASN A 64 6.92 -1.87 11.61
N VAL A 65 6.21 -2.99 11.66
CA VAL A 65 4.77 -3.11 11.40
C VAL A 65 4.14 -3.94 12.50
N GLN A 66 2.97 -3.51 12.97
CA GLN A 66 2.16 -4.21 13.95
C GLN A 66 0.70 -4.20 13.46
N TYR A 67 -0.03 -5.29 13.71
CA TYR A 67 -1.43 -5.49 13.33
C TYR A 67 -2.33 -5.47 14.56
#